data_AF-A0A4S3PV17-F1
#
_entry.id   AF-A0A4S3PV17-F1
#
_cell.length_a   1.000
_cell.length_b   1.000
_cell.length_c   1.000
_cell.angle_alpha   90.00
_cell.angle_beta   90.00
_cell.angle_gamma   90.00
#
_symmetry.space_group_name_H-M   'P 1'
#
loop_
_entity.id
_entity.type
_entity.pdbx_description
1 polymer ?
#
loop_
_entity_poly.entity_id
_entity_poly.type
_entity_poly.pdbx_seq_one_letter_code
_entity_poly.pdbx_strand_id
1 'polypeptide(L)' 'MARENLELVNNMEFGITSKFIPNLCEAKTLRVVEINPSSVRIELESKQKGVFPISHFQYLIRHGALVLTKNEDEETA' A
#
# COMPACT_ATOMS: atom_id res chain seq x y z
N MET A 1 -17.28 13.28 -2.48
CA MET A 1 -17.13 11.97 -3.13
C MET A 1 -16.41 11.05 -2.15
N ALA A 2 -17.15 10.18 -1.47
CA ALA A 2 -16.56 9.23 -0.53
C ALA A 2 -15.79 8.19 -1.36
N ARG A 3 -14.45 8.21 -1.30
CA ARG A 3 -13.63 7.20 -1.96
C ARG A 3 -13.97 5.85 -1.35
N GLU A 4 -14.61 5.02 -2.15
CA GLU A 4 -15.04 3.66 -1.82
C GLU A 4 -13.87 2.88 -1.17
N ASN A 5 -14.19 1.99 -0.24
CA ASN A 5 -13.18 1.15 0.41
C ASN A 5 -12.47 0.34 -0.69
N LEU A 6 -11.20 0.66 -0.98
CA LEU A 6 -10.39 -0.11 -1.91
C LEU A 6 -10.33 -1.57 -1.42
N GLU A 7 -10.82 -2.49 -2.24
CA GLU A 7 -10.66 -3.91 -1.98
C GLU A 7 -9.19 -4.29 -2.19
N LEU A 8 -8.53 -4.63 -1.08
CA LEU A 8 -7.13 -5.07 -1.11
C LEU A 8 -7.08 -6.48 -1.67
N VAL A 9 -6.19 -6.71 -2.63
CA VAL A 9 -5.88 -8.04 -3.13
C VAL A 9 -4.40 -8.36 -2.96
N ASN A 10 -4.07 -9.64 -2.82
CA ASN A 10 -2.68 -10.09 -2.74
C ASN A 10 -1.93 -9.71 -4.03
N ASN A 11 -0.62 -9.45 -3.90
CA ASN A 11 0.26 -8.94 -4.96
C ASN A 11 -0.11 -7.54 -5.49
N MET A 12 -0.89 -6.73 -4.76
CA MET A 12 -0.96 -5.29 -5.04
C MET A 12 0.34 -4.60 -4.63
N GLU A 13 0.82 -3.70 -5.46
CA GLU A 13 1.96 -2.85 -5.14
C GLU A 13 1.49 -1.43 -4.88
N PHE A 14 2.13 -0.75 -3.94
CA PHE A 14 1.88 0.63 -3.57
C PHE A 14 3.18 1.43 -3.53
N GLY A 15 3.18 2.61 -4.13
CA GLY A 15 4.19 3.64 -3.94
C GLY A 15 4.04 4.28 -2.55
N ILE A 16 5.17 4.45 -1.88
CA ILE A 16 5.30 5.11 -0.58
C ILE A 16 5.55 6.60 -0.83
N THR A 17 4.72 7.46 -0.24
CA THR A 17 4.89 8.92 -0.34
C THR A 17 5.59 9.50 0.88
N SER A 18 6.00 10.77 0.82
CA SER A 18 6.59 11.49 1.97
C SER A 18 5.64 11.64 3.18
N LYS A 19 4.34 11.33 3.01
CA LYS A 19 3.35 11.29 4.10
C LYS A 19 3.35 9.96 4.83
N PHE A 20 4.05 8.96 4.30
CA PHE A 20 4.28 7.70 4.97
C PHE A 20 5.26 7.92 6.13
N ILE A 21 5.12 7.11 7.17
CA ILE A 21 5.81 7.31 8.45
C ILE A 21 7.33 7.50 8.22
N PRO A 22 7.91 8.63 8.66
CA PRO A 22 9.24 9.09 8.24
C PRO A 22 10.43 8.22 8.69
N ASN A 23 10.20 7.21 9.54
CA ASN A 23 11.26 6.45 10.19
C ASN A 23 11.40 5.00 9.73
N LEU A 24 10.62 4.54 8.74
CA LEU A 24 10.52 3.09 8.49
C LEU A 24 11.33 2.54 7.32
N CYS A 25 11.65 3.29 6.27
CA CYS A 25 12.53 2.77 5.21
C CYS A 25 12.82 3.80 4.12
N GLU A 26 13.98 3.71 3.48
CA GLU A 26 14.27 4.32 2.16
C GLU A 26 13.49 3.64 1.01
N ALA A 27 12.66 2.64 1.32
CA ALA A 27 11.86 1.92 0.35
C ALA A 27 10.87 2.85 -0.35
N LYS A 28 10.84 2.78 -1.68
CA LYS A 28 9.95 3.57 -2.54
C LYS A 28 8.62 2.88 -2.78
N THR A 29 8.61 1.55 -2.69
CA THR A 29 7.42 0.73 -2.92
C THR A 29 7.26 -0.33 -1.84
N LEU A 30 6.01 -0.76 -1.67
CA LEU A 30 5.64 -1.93 -0.89
C LEU A 30 4.66 -2.79 -1.65
N ARG A 31 4.71 -4.09 -1.42
CA ARG A 31 3.81 -5.08 -2.00
C ARG A 31 3.00 -5.76 -0.91
N VAL A 32 1.70 -5.92 -1.14
CA VAL A 32 0.83 -6.75 -0.30
C VAL A 32 1.13 -8.21 -0.60
N VAL A 33 1.66 -8.91 0.41
CA VAL A 33 1.98 -10.33 0.29
C VAL A 33 0.79 -11.19 0.71
N GLU A 34 0.12 -10.82 1.78
CA GLU A 34 -0.98 -11.59 2.36
C GLU A 34 -1.95 -10.68 3.09
N ILE A 35 -3.24 -10.94 2.93
CA ILE A 35 -4.32 -10.24 3.62
C ILE A 35 -5.02 -11.23 4.53
N ASN A 36 -5.00 -10.92 5.82
CA ASN A 36 -5.75 -11.61 6.86
C ASN A 36 -6.93 -10.74 7.31
N PRO A 37 -8.00 -11.30 7.89
CA PRO A 37 -9.22 -10.55 8.26
C PRO A 37 -9.00 -9.32 9.13
N SER A 38 -7.88 -9.24 9.87
CA SER A 38 -7.54 -8.09 10.72
C SER A 38 -6.23 -7.39 10.36
N SER A 39 -5.42 -7.94 9.45
CA SER A 39 -4.08 -7.42 9.17
C SER A 39 -3.63 -7.66 7.74
N VAL A 40 -2.81 -6.76 7.21
CA VAL A 40 -2.15 -6.87 5.91
C VAL A 40 -0.66 -7.09 6.15
N ARG A 41 -0.11 -8.16 5.57
CA ARG A 41 1.33 -8.37 5.49
C ARG A 41 1.86 -7.75 4.22
N ILE A 42 2.91 -6.96 4.37
CA ILE A 42 3.55 -6.25 3.28
C ILE A 42 5.03 -6.60 3.21
N GLU A 43 5.60 -6.45 2.03
CA GLU A 43 7.02 -6.59 1.75
C GLU A 43 7.50 -5.34 1.03
N LEU A 44 8.51 -4.69 1.59
CA LEU A 44 9.16 -3.52 1.01
C LEU A 44 10.13 -3.94 -0.09
N GLU A 45 10.48 -3.01 -0.98
CA GLU A 45 11.54 -3.19 -1.98
C GLU A 45 12.84 -3.76 -1.36
N SER A 46 13.20 -3.31 -0.16
CA SER A 46 14.37 -3.77 0.60
C SER A 46 14.24 -5.20 1.16
N LYS A 47 13.23 -5.97 0.74
CA LYS A 47 12.87 -7.32 1.24
C LYS A 47 12.51 -7.36 2.73
N GLN A 48 12.33 -6.21 3.36
CA GLN A 48 11.83 -6.12 4.72
C GLN A 48 10.33 -6.40 4.73
N LYS A 49 9.89 -7.16 5.74
CA LYS A 49 8.48 -7.52 5.89
C LYS A 49 7.85 -6.71 7.01
N GLY A 50 6.64 -6.23 6.77
CA GLY A 50 5.85 -5.48 7.73
C GLY A 50 4.46 -6.10 7.91
N VAL A 51 3.84 -5.82 9.04
CA VAL A 51 2.44 -6.17 9.30
C VAL A 51 1.71 -4.94 9.78
N PHE A 52 0.61 -4.61 9.12
CA PHE A 52 -0.25 -3.48 9.49
C PHE A 52 -1.66 -3.98 9.81
N PRO A 53 -2.36 -3.38 10.79
CA PRO A 53 -3.81 -3.55 10.89
C PRO A 53 -4.48 -3.11 9.59
N ILE A 54 -5.53 -3.82 9.14
CA ILE A 54 -6.26 -3.46 7.90
C ILE A 54 -6.73 -2.01 7.93
N SER A 55 -7.32 -1.59 9.06
CA SER A 55 -7.84 -0.23 9.23
C SER A 55 -6.76 0.84 9.06
N HIS A 56 -5.57 0.59 9.61
CA HIS A 56 -4.43 1.48 9.47
C HIS A 56 -3.93 1.49 8.02
N PHE A 57 -3.81 0.32 7.39
CA PHE A 57 -3.36 0.24 6.00
C PHE A 57 -4.31 0.98 5.05
N GLN A 58 -5.63 0.81 5.22
CA GLN A 58 -6.65 1.56 4.49
C GLN A 58 -6.61 3.07 4.77
N TYR A 59 -6.31 3.47 6.01
CA TYR A 59 -6.10 4.88 6.35
C TYR A 59 -4.92 5.47 5.58
N LEU A 60 -3.79 4.75 5.51
CA LEU A 60 -2.61 5.20 4.76
C LEU A 60 -2.91 5.38 3.28
N ILE A 61 -3.71 4.50 2.68
CA ILE A 61 -4.17 4.64 1.29
C ILE A 61 -5.06 5.87 1.14
N ARG A 62 -6.07 6.00 2.01
CA ARG A 62 -7.04 7.12 1.96
C ARG A 62 -6.39 8.49 2.12
N HIS A 63 -5.38 8.59 2.96
CA HIS A 63 -4.66 9.84 3.24
C HIS A 63 -3.51 10.10 2.25
N GLY A 64 -3.31 9.22 1.26
CA GLY A 64 -2.28 9.36 0.23
C GLY A 64 -0.86 9.13 0.73
N ALA A 65 -0.69 8.40 1.84
CA ALA A 65 0.59 7.88 2.28
C ALA A 65 1.01 6.65 1.45
N LEU A 66 0.02 5.88 0.98
CA LEU A 66 0.20 4.79 0.03
C LEU A 66 -0.63 5.04 -1.22
N VAL A 67 -0.01 4.93 -2.38
CA VAL A 67 -0.66 5.12 -3.68
C VAL A 67 -0.51 3.83 -4.46
N LEU A 68 -1.62 3.25 -4.94
CA LEU A 68 -1.58 2.00 -5.70
C LEU A 68 -0.71 2.20 -6.95
N THR A 69 0.29 1.35 -7.14
CA THR A 69 1.21 1.43 -8.29
C THR A 69 0.71 0.64 -9.50
N LYS A 70 -0.48 0.01 -9.45
CA LYS A 70 -0.89 -0.93 -10.50
C LYS A 70 -1.12 -0.27 -11.86
N ASN A 71 -0.30 -0.78 -12.78
CA ASN A 71 -0.37 -0.92 -14.23
C ASN A 71 -0.21 0.36 -15.06
N GLU A 72 0.92 0.42 -15.77
CA GLU A 72 1.10 1.01 -17.11
C GLU A 72 0.11 0.44 -18.16
N ASP A 73 -1.17 0.26 -17.80
CA ASP A 73 -2.26 -0.11 -18.69
C ASP A 73 -3.54 0.67 -18.29
N GLU A 74 -3.41 1.98 -18.13
CA GLU A 74 -4.38 2.91 -18.71
C GLU A 74 -3.63 3.73 -19.76
N GLU A 75 -3.57 3.15 -20.96
CA GLU A 75 -3.20 3.82 -22.21
C GLU A 75 -4.24 4.90 -22.56
N THR A 76 -3.75 5.96 -23.21
CA THR A 76 -4.45 6.89 -24.12
C THR A 76 -5.14 8.14 -23.56
N ALA A 77 -4.43 9.28 -23.66
CA ALA A 77 -4.82 10.38 -24.56
C ALA A 77 -3.59 11.26 -24.89
#